data_AF-A0A966P2M7-F1
#
_entry.id   AF-A0A966P2M7-F1
#
_cell.length_a   1.000
_cell.length_b   1.000
_cell.length_c   1.000
_cell.angle_alpha   90.00
_cell.angle_beta   90.00
_cell.angle_gamma   90.00
#
_symmetry.space_group_name_H-M   'P 1'
#
loop_
_entity.id
_entity.type
_entity.pdbx_description
1 polymer ?
#
loop_
_entity_poly.entity_id
_entity_poly.type
_entity_poly.pdbx_seq_one_letter_code
_entity_poly.pdbx_strand_id
1 'polypeptide(L)'
;MLLASSLVKLVAEIALMALLGRGLVAVLAGAQRESNLFYQLLALLTKPLERLVRLITPRIVIDRHIPIVTFFLMIIVWFAALFAKINTCLSIGIEQCK
;
A
#
# COMPACT_ATOMS: atom_id res chain seq x y z
N MET A 1 -21.03 -5.30 0.50
CA MET A 1 -20.06 -4.21 0.77
C MET A 1 -18.91 -4.65 1.67
N LEU A 2 -19.16 -5.43 2.74
CA LEU A 2 -18.12 -5.96 3.64
C LEU A 2 -16.97 -6.73 2.97
N LEU A 3 -17.26 -7.59 1.98
CA LEU A 3 -16.24 -8.34 1.24
C LEU A 3 -15.29 -7.42 0.47
N ALA A 4 -15.84 -6.44 -0.24
CA ALA A 4 -15.05 -5.49 -1.02
C ALA A 4 -14.15 -4.63 -0.12
N SER A 5 -14.68 -4.06 0.97
CA SER A 5 -13.85 -3.31 1.93
C SER A 5 -12.76 -4.18 2.57
N SER A 6 -13.04 -5.46 2.82
CA SER A 6 -12.06 -6.37 3.43
C SER A 6 -10.95 -6.76 2.45
N LEU A 7 -11.30 -7.03 1.19
CA LEU A 7 -10.31 -7.29 0.13
C LEU A 7 -9.42 -6.08 -0.13
N VAL A 8 -10.01 -4.89 -0.25
CA VAL A 8 -9.24 -3.65 -0.45
C VAL A 8 -8.29 -3.41 0.72
N LYS A 9 -8.76 -3.59 1.97
CA LYS A 9 -7.92 -3.47 3.16
C LYS A 9 -6.75 -4.47 3.12
N LEU A 10 -7.01 -5.73 2.77
CA LEU A 10 -6.00 -6.78 2.74
C LEU A 10 -4.94 -6.52 1.66
N VAL A 11 -5.34 -6.09 0.46
CA VAL A 11 -4.41 -5.70 -0.60
C VAL A 11 -3.57 -4.50 -0.17
N ALA A 12 -4.18 -3.51 0.49
CA ALA A 12 -3.45 -2.35 1.03
C ALA A 12 -2.44 -2.76 2.13
N GLU A 13 -2.79 -3.69 3.03
CA GLU A 13 -1.85 -4.21 4.05
C GLU A 13 -0.63 -4.88 3.42
N ILE A 14 -0.85 -5.74 2.41
CA ILE A 14 0.24 -6.41 1.70
C ILE A 14 1.13 -5.39 1.00
N ALA A 15 0.53 -4.39 0.33
CA ALA A 15 1.27 -3.33 -0.35
C ALA A 15 2.10 -2.49 0.63
N LEU A 16 1.53 -2.15 1.79
CA LEU A 16 2.23 -1.40 2.85
C LEU A 16 3.40 -2.19 3.43
N MET A 17 3.21 -3.47 3.73
CA MET A 17 4.27 -4.34 4.24
C MET A 17 5.39 -4.52 3.21
N ALA A 18 5.03 -4.66 1.93
CA ALA A 18 6.03 -4.77 0.85
C ALA A 18 6.83 -3.47 0.67
N LEU A 19 6.18 -2.30 0.73
CA LEU A 19 6.84 -0.99 0.65
C LEU A 19 7.74 -0.73 1.86
N LEU A 20 7.29 -1.10 3.07
CA LEU A 20 8.09 -1.02 4.30
C LEU A 20 9.31 -1.92 4.22
N GLY A 21 9.13 -3.18 3.82
CA GLY A 21 10.24 -4.11 3.62
C GLY A 21 11.25 -3.58 2.61
N ARG A 22 10.78 -3.02 1.49
CA ARG A 22 11.65 -2.44 0.46
C ARG A 22 12.41 -1.22 0.99
N GLY A 23 11.74 -0.37 1.77
CA GLY A 23 12.36 0.78 2.44
C GLY A 23 13.42 0.36 3.44
N LEU A 24 13.13 -0.64 4.27
CA LEU A 24 14.05 -1.18 5.26
C LEU A 24 15.30 -1.77 4.58
N VAL A 25 15.12 -2.60 3.54
CA VAL A 25 16.23 -3.13 2.75
C VAL A 25 17.01 -2.02 2.05
N ALA A 26 16.35 -0.95 1.59
CA ALA A 26 17.04 0.20 1.00
C ALA A 26 17.93 0.93 2.01
N VAL A 27 17.50 1.05 3.26
CA VAL A 27 18.30 1.66 4.34
C VAL A 27 19.48 0.75 4.72
N LEU A 28 19.24 -0.56 4.83
CA LEU A 28 20.28 -1.54 5.21
C LEU A 28 21.32 -1.80 4.12
N ALA A 29 20.90 -1.94 2.86
CA ALA A 29 21.79 -2.22 1.72
C ALA A 29 22.44 -0.96 1.14
N GLY A 30 21.94 0.22 1.47
CA GLY A 30 22.50 1.51 1.06
C GLY A 30 22.66 1.63 -0.46
N ALA A 31 23.89 1.96 -0.90
CA ALA A 31 24.23 2.15 -2.31
C ALA A 31 24.19 0.86 -3.15
N GLN A 32 24.32 -0.31 -2.53
CA GLN A 32 24.30 -1.61 -3.22
C GLN A 32 22.90 -2.25 -3.25
N ARG A 33 21.83 -1.49 -3.01
CA ARG A 33 20.45 -2.00 -3.04
C ARG A 33 20.05 -2.67 -4.35
N GLU A 34 20.62 -2.26 -5.49
CA GLU A 34 20.31 -2.82 -6.81
C GLU A 34 20.81 -4.26 -6.99
N SER A 35 21.88 -4.67 -6.29
CA SER A 35 22.37 -6.06 -6.34
C SER A 35 21.61 -7.00 -5.39
N ASN A 36 20.73 -6.48 -4.54
CA ASN A 36 20.02 -7.27 -3.55
C ASN A 36 18.73 -7.87 -4.14
N LEU A 37 18.68 -9.20 -4.22
CA LEU A 37 17.53 -9.95 -4.74
C LEU A 37 16.22 -9.63 -3.98
N PHE A 38 16.28 -9.42 -2.66
CA PHE A 38 15.10 -9.07 -1.87
C PHE A 38 14.55 -7.69 -2.23
N TYR A 39 15.45 -6.72 -2.48
CA TYR A 39 15.03 -5.39 -2.94
C TYR A 39 14.34 -5.47 -4.30
N GLN A 40 14.89 -6.25 -5.23
CA GLN A 40 14.30 -6.44 -6.56
C GLN A 40 12.93 -7.12 -6.51
N LEU A 41 12.78 -8.15 -5.68
CA LEU A 41 11.50 -8.86 -5.53
C LEU A 41 10.42 -7.93 -4.97
N LEU A 42 10.73 -7.18 -3.90
CA LEU A 42 9.80 -6.21 -3.33
C LEU A 42 9.53 -5.04 -4.29
N ALA A 43 10.53 -4.61 -5.06
CA ALA A 43 10.35 -3.63 -6.12
C ALA A 43 9.40 -4.16 -7.22
N LEU A 44 9.50 -5.43 -7.60
CA LEU A 44 8.60 -6.04 -8.58
C LEU A 44 7.15 -6.04 -8.11
N LEU A 45 6.92 -6.37 -6.83
CA LEU A 45 5.58 -6.36 -6.21
C LEU A 45 5.00 -4.95 -6.10
N THR A 46 5.84 -3.94 -5.84
CA THR A 46 5.40 -2.55 -5.59
C THR A 46 5.32 -1.70 -6.86
N LYS A 47 6.03 -2.06 -7.94
CA LYS A 47 5.98 -1.39 -9.24
C LYS A 47 4.58 -1.19 -9.84
N PRO A 48 3.66 -2.18 -9.88
CA PRO A 48 2.32 -1.95 -10.41
C PRO A 48 1.53 -0.93 -9.60
N LEU A 49 1.65 -0.96 -8.26
CA LEU A 49 1.03 0.02 -7.36
C LEU A 49 1.60 1.42 -7.60
N GLU A 50 2.92 1.55 -7.71
CA GLU A 50 3.57 2.83 -8.00
C GLU A 50 3.13 3.41 -9.36
N ARG A 51 2.93 2.56 -10.38
CA ARG A 51 2.39 2.99 -11.68
C ARG A 51 0.96 3.51 -11.57
N LEU A 52 0.10 2.81 -10.82
CA LEU A 52 -1.27 3.26 -10.56
C LEU A 52 -1.28 4.60 -9.84
N VAL A 53 -0.45 4.74 -8.81
CA VAL A 53 -0.30 6.01 -8.08
C VAL A 53 0.22 7.11 -8.99
N ARG A 54 1.20 6.83 -9.85
CA ARG A 54 1.74 7.82 -10.80
C ARG A 54 0.72 8.31 -11.83
N LEU A 55 -0.31 7.52 -12.16
CA LEU A 55 -1.41 7.96 -13.02
C LEU A 55 -2.31 9.00 -12.33
N ILE A 56 -2.42 8.93 -11.00
CA ILE A 56 -3.25 9.83 -10.19
C ILE A 56 -2.45 11.04 -9.70
N THR A 57 -1.14 10.86 -9.48
CA THR A 57 -0.27 11.87 -8.87
C THR A 57 0.22 12.87 -9.93
N PRO A 58 0.18 14.19 -9.66
CA PRO A 58 0.66 15.20 -10.62
C PRO A 58 2.16 15.09 -10.89
N ARG A 59 2.59 15.52 -12.07
CA ARG A 59 4.00 15.48 -12.55
C ARG A 59 5.00 16.28 -11.70
N ILE A 60 4.53 17.00 -10.69
CA ILE A 60 5.35 17.78 -9.75
C ILE A 60 6.15 16.84 -8.82
N VAL A 61 5.69 15.60 -8.61
CA VAL A 61 6.40 14.62 -7.77
C VAL A 61 7.53 13.96 -8.55
N ILE A 62 8.78 14.21 -8.12
CA ILE A 62 9.98 13.56 -8.66
C ILE A 62 9.85 12.03 -8.49
N ASP A 63 10.21 11.26 -9.53
CA ASP A 63 10.06 9.80 -9.56
C ASP A 63 10.68 9.07 -8.35
N ARG A 64 11.70 9.68 -7.73
CA ARG A 64 12.34 9.19 -6.49
C ARG A 64 11.40 9.15 -5.29
N HIS A 65 10.41 10.03 -5.21
CA HIS A 65 9.47 10.12 -4.09
C HIS A 65 8.18 9.31 -4.32
N ILE A 66 7.96 8.76 -5.51
CA ILE A 66 6.77 7.95 -5.83
C ILE A 66 6.58 6.78 -4.86
N PRO A 67 7.61 6.03 -4.42
CA PRO A 67 7.42 4.94 -3.46
C PRO A 67 6.87 5.44 -2.12
N ILE A 68 7.32 6.62 -1.67
CA ILE A 68 6.87 7.26 -0.42
C ILE A 68 5.43 7.74 -0.57
N VAL A 69 5.09 8.39 -1.69
CA VAL A 69 3.73 8.82 -1.98
C VAL A 69 2.78 7.62 -2.07
N THR A 70 3.23 6.52 -2.70
CA THR A 70 2.48 5.28 -2.79
C THR A 70 2.22 4.70 -1.41
N PHE A 71 3.20 4.72 -0.51
CA PHE A 71 3.04 4.30 0.88
C PHE A 71 1.95 5.11 1.60
N PHE A 72 2.03 6.44 1.55
CA PHE A 72 1.02 7.29 2.20
C PHE A 72 -0.38 7.12 1.58
N LEU A 73 -0.49 7.01 0.26
CA LEU A 73 -1.77 6.75 -0.39
C LEU A 73 -2.35 5.40 0.00
N MET A 74 -1.53 4.35 0.09
CA MET A 74 -1.99 3.03 0.54
C MET A 74 -2.46 3.08 2.01
N ILE A 75 -1.83 3.87 2.88
CA ILE A 75 -2.31 4.12 4.24
C ILE A 75 -3.72 4.75 4.20
N ILE A 76 -3.91 5.78 3.38
CA ILE A 76 -5.21 6.46 3.27
C ILE A 76 -6.28 5.49 2.77
N VAL A 77 -5.98 4.69 1.74
CA VAL A 77 -6.88 3.66 1.20
C VAL A 77 -7.23 2.63 2.27
N TRP A 78 -6.24 2.21 3.07
CA TRP A 78 -6.44 1.28 4.17
C TRP A 78 -7.39 1.84 5.25
N PHE A 79 -7.17 3.09 5.68
CA PHE A 79 -8.07 3.75 6.64
C PHE A 79 -9.47 3.94 6.06
N ALA A 80 -9.59 4.35 4.80
CA ALA A 80 -10.89 4.49 4.14
C ALA A 80 -11.66 3.16 4.09
N ALA A 81 -10.96 2.06 3.78
CA ALA A 81 -11.55 0.72 3.79
C ALA A 81 -11.96 0.28 5.21
N LEU A 82 -11.16 0.62 6.23
CA LEU A 82 -11.50 0.37 7.63
C LEU A 82 -12.76 1.14 8.04
N PHE A 83 -12.84 2.44 7.75
CA PHE A 83 -14.02 3.25 8.04
C PHE A 83 -15.26 2.73 7.31
N ALA A 84 -15.14 2.37 6.03
CA ALA A 84 -16.24 1.78 5.27
C ALA A 84 -16.73 0.47 5.90
N LYS A 85 -15.80 -0.39 6.36
CA LYS A 85 -16.15 -1.63 7.06
C LYS A 85 -16.88 -1.32 8.37
N ILE A 86 -16.36 -0.42 9.19
CA ILE A 86 -16.97 -0.03 10.48
C ILE A 86 -18.38 0.54 10.26
N ASN A 87 -18.55 1.47 9.33
CA ASN A 87 -19.85 2.07 9.06
C ASN A 87 -20.88 1.03 8.58
N THR A 88 -20.44 0.12 7.71
CA THR A 88 -21.27 -1.00 7.26
C THR A 88 -21.65 -1.93 8.42
N CYS A 89 -20.69 -2.23 9.31
CA CYS A 89 -20.86 -3.07 10.48
C CYS A 89 -21.85 -2.46 11.49
N LEU A 90 -21.76 -1.15 11.74
CA LEU A 90 -22.67 -0.42 12.62
C LEU A 90 -24.09 -0.34 12.06
N SER A 91 -24.25 -0.21 10.74
CA SER A 91 -25.57 -0.14 10.10
C SER A 91 -26.34 -1.46 10.12
N ILE A 92 -25.66 -2.60 10.13
CA ILE A 92 -26.27 -3.94 10.02
C ILE A 92 -26.33 -4.64 11.40
N GLY A 93 -25.60 -4.13 12.39
CA GLY A 93 -25.48 -4.70 13.72
C GLY A 93 -24.21 -5.56 13.86
N ILE A 94 -23.48 -5.36 14.97
CA ILE A 94 -22.15 -5.96 15.20
C ILE A 94 -22.18 -7.49 15.18
N GLU A 95 -23.30 -8.10 15.62
CA GLU A 95 -23.52 -9.56 15.64
C GLU A 95 -23.44 -10.21 14.24
N GLN A 96 -23.77 -9.46 13.19
CA GLN A 96 -23.81 -9.95 11.80
C GLN A 96 -22.50 -9.67 11.05
N CYS A 97 -21.54 -9.02 11.71
CA CYS A 97 -20.30 -8.56 11.15
C CYS A 97 -19.18 -9.57 11.41
N LYS A 98 -19.18 -10.67 10.64
CA LYS A 98 -18.09 -11.65 10.58
C LYS A 98 -17.35 -11.57 9.24
#